data_AF-A0A7W7WQK0-F1
#
_entry.id   AF-A0A7W7WQK0-F1
#
_cell.length_a   1.000
_cell.length_b   1.000
_cell.length_c   1.000
_cell.angle_alpha   90.00
_cell.angle_beta   90.00
_cell.angle_gamma   90.00
#
_symmetry.space_group_name_H-M   'P 1'
#
loop_
_entity.id
_entity.type
_entity.pdbx_description
1 polymer ?
#
loop_
_entity_poly.entity_id
_entity_poly.type
_entity_poly.pdbx_seq_one_letter_code
_entity_poly.pdbx_strand_id
1 'polypeptide(L)'
;MGVGARALRRHAGAGNARAEPDPAHVPASIIREQRALLDDEERLALAQRLLRDQLDDPPARLPAVLVLLFGQRITRLAALDVDAVTVTDSRTTLTLAVTLIRLREPLAGLAREVAGHSRRTGSRWLFPSSQGNRPLSGERLRDRAAKLGLTNAVHARNSALAALADQLPPSTARRPDRPVGWCRREVVQGHRRDARHLRRPPR
;
A
#
# COMPACT_ATOMS: atom_id res chain seq x y z
N MET A 1 30.14 74.46 12.38
CA MET A 1 29.31 73.25 12.23
C MET A 1 30.24 72.09 11.87
N GLY A 2 30.32 70.94 12.54
CA GLY A 2 29.84 70.49 13.83
C GLY A 2 30.89 69.51 14.39
N VAL A 3 30.88 69.39 15.71
CA VAL A 3 31.79 68.63 16.57
C VAL A 3 31.18 67.27 16.93
N GLY A 4 32.03 66.30 17.28
CA GLY A 4 31.67 65.12 18.09
C GLY A 4 32.19 63.82 17.47
N ALA A 5 33.32 63.23 17.86
CA ALA A 5 33.79 62.73 19.17
C ALA A 5 33.87 61.19 19.15
N ARG A 6 35.03 60.72 19.63
CA ARG A 6 35.51 59.34 19.73
C ARG A 6 34.63 58.44 20.61
N ALA A 7 34.62 57.17 20.21
CA ALA A 7 34.72 55.92 20.99
C ALA A 7 34.15 55.86 22.42
N LEU A 8 33.47 54.75 22.74
CA LEU A 8 33.91 53.75 23.75
C LEU A 8 32.93 52.56 23.85
N ARG A 9 33.56 51.37 23.85
CA ARG A 9 33.27 50.12 24.59
C ARG A 9 32.00 49.27 24.35
N ARG A 10 32.34 47.99 24.29
CA ARG A 10 31.59 46.73 24.25
C ARG A 10 30.69 46.50 25.48
N HIS A 11 29.56 45.83 25.24
CA HIS A 11 29.03 44.67 25.98
C HIS A 11 28.35 43.79 24.92
N ALA A 12 28.78 42.59 24.53
CA ALA A 12 28.89 41.33 25.28
C ALA A 12 27.59 40.92 25.99
N GLY A 13 26.86 39.95 25.40
CA GLY A 13 25.97 39.07 26.14
C GLY A 13 24.66 38.69 25.45
N ALA A 14 24.57 37.40 25.07
CA ALA A 14 23.39 36.52 25.14
C ALA A 14 22.09 36.94 24.40
N GLY A 15 21.51 36.14 23.51
CA GLY A 15 21.78 34.76 23.16
C GLY A 15 21.16 34.41 21.81
N ASN A 16 21.88 33.61 21.04
CA ASN A 16 21.26 32.74 20.06
C ASN A 16 20.35 31.79 20.85
N ALA A 17 19.09 32.17 21.01
CA ALA A 17 18.04 31.24 21.32
C ALA A 17 17.98 30.27 20.14
N ARG A 18 18.71 29.16 20.28
CA ARG A 18 18.34 27.89 19.66
C ARG A 18 16.87 27.71 20.03
N ALA A 19 15.98 28.02 19.10
CA ALA A 19 14.61 27.59 19.20
C ALA A 19 14.68 26.06 19.24
N GLU A 20 14.53 25.48 20.43
CA GLU A 20 14.15 24.09 20.55
C GLU A 20 12.88 23.94 19.69
N PRO A 21 12.87 23.06 18.67
CA PRO A 21 11.65 22.78 17.96
C PRO A 21 10.68 22.14 18.96
N ASP A 22 9.63 22.89 19.28
CA ASP A 22 8.49 22.40 20.02
C ASP A 22 7.99 21.09 19.36
N PRO A 23 7.97 19.94 20.07
CA PRO A 23 7.52 18.67 19.50
C PRO A 23 6.05 18.71 19.03
N ALA A 24 5.30 19.77 19.35
CA ALA A 24 3.90 19.92 18.98
C ALA A 24 3.63 20.64 17.65
N HIS A 25 4.63 21.23 16.98
CA HIS A 25 4.38 21.96 15.73
C HIS A 25 5.36 21.59 14.61
N VAL A 26 5.15 20.41 14.02
CA VAL A 26 5.67 20.13 12.67
C VAL A 26 4.73 20.82 11.67
N PRO A 27 5.16 21.87 10.95
CA PRO A 27 4.30 22.50 9.95
C PRO A 27 3.96 21.47 8.87
N ALA A 28 2.65 21.34 8.59
CA ALA A 28 2.13 20.36 7.64
C ALA A 28 2.73 20.51 6.23
N SER A 29 3.27 21.70 5.90
CA SER A 29 4.00 21.98 4.66
C SER A 29 5.22 21.09 4.49
N ILE A 30 6.04 20.90 5.53
CA ILE A 30 7.25 20.06 5.47
C ILE A 30 6.91 18.59 5.26
N ILE A 31 5.80 18.10 5.84
CA ILE A 31 5.31 16.72 5.61
C ILE A 31 4.75 16.55 4.19
N ARG A 32 4.16 17.61 3.60
CA ARG A 32 3.59 17.59 2.25
C ARG A 32 4.69 17.63 1.19
N GLU A 33 5.71 18.47 1.40
CA GLU A 33 6.85 18.67 0.50
C GLU A 33 7.79 17.46 0.43
N GLN A 34 7.94 16.69 1.51
CA GLN A 34 8.76 15.46 1.52
C GLN A 34 8.04 14.21 1.01
N ARG A 35 6.73 14.29 0.76
CA ARG A 35 5.96 13.24 0.07
C ARG A 35 5.81 13.69 -1.37
N ALA A 36 6.84 13.52 -2.19
CA ALA A 36 6.66 13.68 -3.62
C ALA A 36 5.45 12.83 -4.04
N LEU A 37 4.38 13.49 -4.44
CA LEU A 37 3.18 12.86 -4.97
C LEU A 37 3.50 12.58 -6.43
N LEU A 38 3.04 11.45 -6.95
CA LEU A 38 2.81 11.40 -8.39
C LEU A 38 1.78 12.47 -8.71
N ASP A 39 2.02 13.26 -9.74
CA ASP A 39 1.02 14.20 -10.21
C ASP A 39 -0.29 13.43 -10.48
N ASP A 40 -1.42 14.03 -10.13
CA ASP A 40 -2.70 13.32 -10.17
C ASP A 40 -3.12 13.00 -11.60
N GLU A 41 -2.75 13.83 -12.58
CA GLU A 41 -2.99 13.57 -13.99
C GLU A 41 -2.09 12.44 -14.48
N GLU A 42 -0.80 12.47 -14.14
CA GLU A 42 0.15 11.39 -14.46
C GLU A 42 -0.31 10.03 -13.87
N ARG A 43 -0.79 10.04 -12.63
CA ARG A 43 -1.33 8.86 -11.94
C ARG A 43 -2.55 8.31 -12.66
N LEU A 44 -3.51 9.17 -13.01
CA LEU A 44 -4.72 8.74 -13.73
C LEU A 44 -4.39 8.27 -15.15
N ALA A 45 -3.49 8.95 -15.85
CA ALA A 45 -3.03 8.57 -17.18
C ALA A 45 -2.38 7.19 -17.16
N LEU A 46 -1.51 6.92 -16.17
CA LEU A 46 -0.91 5.60 -15.99
C LEU A 46 -1.98 4.54 -15.69
N ALA A 47 -2.93 4.81 -14.79
CA ALA A 47 -4.00 3.88 -14.47
C ALA A 47 -4.85 3.54 -15.71
N GLN A 48 -5.21 4.55 -16.50
CA GLN A 48 -5.95 4.37 -17.75
C GLN A 48 -5.15 3.59 -18.79
N ARG A 49 -3.85 3.86 -18.93
CA ARG A 49 -2.96 3.11 -19.83
C ARG A 49 -2.93 1.63 -19.45
N LEU A 50 -2.74 1.32 -18.17
CA LEU A 50 -2.74 -0.06 -17.67
C LEU A 50 -4.09 -0.78 -17.82
N LEU A 51 -5.18 -0.03 -17.91
CA LEU A 51 -6.52 -0.59 -18.13
C LEU A 51 -6.82 -0.82 -19.61
N ARG A 52 -6.27 -0.01 -20.51
CA ARG A 52 -6.47 -0.11 -21.97
C ARG A 52 -5.48 -1.07 -22.63
N ASP A 53 -4.22 -0.97 -22.26
CA ASP A 53 -3.14 -1.70 -22.91
C ASP A 53 -3.12 -3.14 -22.38
N GLN A 54 -3.24 -4.10 -23.29
CA GLN A 54 -3.07 -5.53 -22.97
C GLN A 54 -1.59 -5.86 -22.78
N LEU A 55 -0.97 -5.30 -21.73
CA LEU A 55 0.41 -5.58 -21.37
C LEU A 55 0.58 -7.05 -20.93
N ASP A 56 1.74 -7.64 -21.23
CA ASP A 56 2.08 -9.07 -21.05
C ASP A 56 2.20 -9.57 -19.60
N ASP A 57 1.57 -8.90 -18.62
CA ASP A 57 1.54 -9.35 -17.23
C ASP A 57 0.25 -8.93 -16.50
N PRO A 58 -0.91 -9.57 -16.80
CA PRO A 58 -2.16 -9.29 -16.10
C PRO A 58 -2.06 -9.40 -14.57
N PRO A 59 -1.37 -10.41 -13.98
CA PRO A 59 -1.17 -10.50 -12.54
C PRO A 59 -0.40 -9.32 -11.91
N ALA A 60 0.49 -8.66 -12.65
CA ALA A 60 1.14 -7.43 -12.18
C ALA A 60 0.32 -6.17 -12.46
N ARG A 61 -0.48 -6.19 -13.53
CA ARG A 61 -1.31 -5.06 -13.97
C ARG A 61 -2.43 -4.74 -13.00
N LEU A 62 -3.17 -5.76 -12.55
CA LEU A 62 -4.27 -5.59 -11.57
C LEU A 62 -3.82 -4.85 -10.29
N PRO A 63 -2.77 -5.30 -9.56
CA PRO A 63 -2.35 -4.63 -8.35
C PRO A 63 -1.78 -3.23 -8.61
N ALA A 64 -1.14 -2.99 -9.76
CA ALA A 64 -0.70 -1.65 -10.14
C ALA A 64 -1.88 -0.68 -10.25
N VAL A 65 -2.95 -1.09 -10.96
CA VAL A 65 -4.19 -0.30 -11.07
C VAL A 65 -4.83 -0.09 -9.69
N LEU A 66 -4.88 -1.11 -8.84
CA LEU A 66 -5.46 -0.98 -7.50
C LEU A 66 -4.67 -0.02 -6.59
N VAL A 67 -3.35 0.04 -6.74
CA VAL A 67 -2.51 1.03 -6.04
C VAL A 67 -2.83 2.44 -6.54
N LEU A 68 -2.89 2.63 -7.86
CA LEU A 68 -3.10 3.94 -8.49
C LEU A 68 -4.50 4.52 -8.24
N LEU A 69 -5.53 3.68 -8.19
CA LEU A 69 -6.93 4.12 -8.03
C LEU A 69 -7.39 4.17 -6.57
N PHE A 70 -6.96 3.20 -5.75
CA PHE A 70 -7.50 3.03 -4.39
C PHE A 70 -6.46 3.25 -3.29
N GLY A 71 -5.22 3.59 -3.64
CA GLY A 71 -4.14 3.78 -2.65
C GLY A 71 -3.86 2.50 -1.84
N GLN A 72 -4.09 1.33 -2.42
CA GLN A 72 -3.87 0.06 -1.73
C GLN A 72 -2.39 -0.22 -1.52
N ARG A 73 -2.07 -0.95 -0.45
CA ARG A 73 -0.71 -1.42 -0.22
C ARG A 73 -0.46 -2.65 -1.07
N ILE A 74 0.52 -2.59 -1.97
CA ILE A 74 0.88 -3.72 -2.83
C ILE A 74 1.22 -4.99 -2.04
N THR A 75 1.85 -4.85 -0.87
CA THR A 75 2.18 -5.97 0.02
C THR A 75 0.94 -6.65 0.61
N ARG A 76 -0.17 -5.92 0.76
CA ARG A 76 -1.45 -6.52 1.17
C ARG A 76 -2.18 -7.16 0.01
N LEU A 77 -2.09 -6.56 -1.17
CA LEU A 77 -2.67 -7.14 -2.38
C LEU A 77 -2.04 -8.50 -2.69
N ALA A 78 -0.73 -8.64 -2.48
CA ALA A 78 -0.01 -9.89 -2.69
C ALA A 78 -0.56 -11.08 -1.88
N ALA A 79 -1.16 -10.82 -0.71
CA ALA A 79 -1.73 -11.85 0.15
C ALA A 79 -3.24 -12.09 -0.09
N LEU A 80 -3.82 -11.55 -1.17
CA LEU A 80 -5.22 -11.78 -1.50
C LEU A 80 -5.45 -13.23 -1.94
N ASP A 81 -6.49 -13.82 -1.37
CA ASP A 81 -7.01 -15.11 -1.79
C ASP A 81 -7.76 -14.95 -3.13
N VAL A 82 -7.81 -15.99 -3.94
CA VAL A 82 -8.53 -15.99 -5.22
C VAL A 82 -10.02 -15.70 -5.03
N ASP A 83 -10.58 -16.08 -3.87
CA ASP A 83 -11.97 -15.81 -3.49
C ASP A 83 -12.25 -14.35 -3.15
N ALA A 84 -11.21 -13.52 -3.01
CA ALA A 84 -11.39 -12.07 -2.93
C ALA A 84 -12.05 -11.49 -4.19
N VAL A 85 -11.95 -12.18 -5.33
CA VAL A 85 -12.65 -11.82 -6.57
C VAL A 85 -13.86 -12.74 -6.75
N THR A 86 -15.05 -12.22 -6.47
CA THR A 86 -16.30 -12.94 -6.71
C THR A 86 -16.89 -12.49 -8.04
N VAL A 87 -17.14 -13.46 -8.92
CA VAL A 87 -17.74 -13.26 -10.23
C VAL A 87 -19.13 -13.89 -10.20
N THR A 88 -20.13 -13.08 -10.54
CA THR A 88 -21.52 -13.51 -10.71
C THR A 88 -21.95 -13.17 -12.13
N ASP A 89 -23.08 -13.72 -12.59
CA ASP A 89 -23.57 -13.54 -13.96
C ASP A 89 -23.76 -12.08 -14.36
N SER A 90 -23.99 -11.19 -13.39
CA SER A 90 -24.23 -9.76 -13.65
C SER A 90 -23.11 -8.84 -13.19
N ARG A 91 -22.22 -9.28 -12.29
CA ARG A 91 -21.30 -8.37 -11.57
C ARG A 91 -20.00 -9.05 -11.16
N THR A 92 -18.91 -8.28 -11.18
CA THR A 92 -17.64 -8.63 -10.53
C THR A 92 -17.45 -7.78 -9.29
N THR A 93 -17.09 -8.43 -8.18
CA THR A 93 -16.80 -7.76 -6.92
C THR A 93 -15.41 -8.14 -6.42
N LEU A 94 -14.77 -7.20 -5.74
CA LEU A 94 -13.46 -7.36 -5.14
C LEU A 94 -13.52 -7.00 -3.67
N THR A 95 -13.14 -7.93 -2.81
CA THR A 95 -13.02 -7.71 -1.37
C THR A 95 -11.61 -7.23 -1.04
N LEU A 96 -11.49 -5.99 -0.57
CA LEU A 96 -10.24 -5.42 -0.08
C LEU A 96 -10.31 -5.27 1.43
N ALA A 97 -9.53 -6.09 2.15
CA ALA A 97 -9.62 -6.23 3.60
C ALA A 97 -11.04 -6.60 4.05
N VAL A 98 -11.84 -5.61 4.47
CA VAL A 98 -13.24 -5.78 4.92
C VAL A 98 -14.25 -5.08 4.00
N THR A 99 -13.78 -4.40 2.96
CA THR A 99 -14.61 -3.59 2.08
C THR A 99 -14.86 -4.32 0.78
N LEU A 100 -16.13 -4.59 0.48
CA LEU A 100 -16.56 -5.13 -0.80
C LEU A 100 -16.73 -4.00 -1.81
N ILE A 101 -16.04 -4.08 -2.94
CA ILE A 101 -16.06 -3.07 -4.01
C ILE A 101 -16.66 -3.69 -5.26
N ARG A 102 -17.68 -3.03 -5.82
CA ARG A 102 -18.19 -3.38 -7.15
C ARG A 102 -17.26 -2.83 -8.22
N LEU A 103 -16.65 -3.72 -8.99
CA LEU A 103 -15.76 -3.32 -10.09
C LEU A 103 -16.59 -2.97 -11.33
N ARG A 104 -16.24 -1.86 -11.97
CA ARG A 104 -16.76 -1.48 -13.29
C ARG A 104 -15.76 -1.90 -14.36
N GLU A 105 -16.23 -2.06 -15.59
CA GLU A 105 -15.34 -2.24 -16.72
C GLU A 105 -14.49 -0.98 -16.94
N PRO A 106 -13.23 -1.11 -17.38
CA PRO A 106 -12.53 -2.35 -17.79
C PRO A 106 -11.86 -3.14 -16.64
N LEU A 107 -11.87 -2.61 -15.42
CA LEU A 107 -11.20 -3.24 -14.27
C LEU A 107 -11.84 -4.59 -13.88
N ALA A 108 -13.14 -4.73 -14.06
CA ALA A 108 -13.86 -5.98 -13.84
C ALA A 108 -13.36 -7.11 -14.76
N GLY A 109 -13.15 -6.83 -16.06
CA GLY A 109 -12.53 -7.77 -16.99
C GLY A 109 -11.14 -8.22 -16.54
N LEU A 110 -10.27 -7.27 -16.18
CA LEU A 110 -8.92 -7.57 -15.69
C LEU A 110 -8.93 -8.43 -14.41
N ALA A 111 -9.81 -8.13 -13.45
CA ALA A 111 -9.92 -8.92 -12.23
C ALA A 111 -10.39 -10.36 -12.52
N ARG A 112 -11.36 -10.52 -13.44
CA ARG A 112 -11.83 -11.84 -13.89
C ARG A 112 -10.72 -12.64 -14.56
N GLU A 113 -9.92 -12.00 -15.40
CA GLU A 113 -8.79 -12.62 -16.09
C GLU A 113 -7.76 -13.18 -15.09
N VAL A 114 -7.32 -12.36 -14.13
CA VAL A 114 -6.33 -12.74 -13.12
C VAL A 114 -6.86 -13.84 -12.19
N ALA A 115 -8.11 -13.72 -11.73
CA ALA A 115 -8.74 -14.74 -10.89
C ALA A 115 -8.95 -16.05 -11.66
N GLY A 116 -9.36 -15.97 -12.93
CA GLY A 116 -9.51 -17.13 -13.80
C GLY A 116 -8.18 -17.87 -14.01
N HIS A 117 -7.08 -17.14 -14.23
CA HIS A 117 -5.75 -17.76 -14.34
C HIS A 117 -5.34 -18.48 -13.05
N SER A 118 -5.57 -17.85 -11.89
CA SER A 118 -5.27 -18.47 -10.58
C SER A 118 -6.12 -19.72 -10.33
N ARG A 119 -7.41 -19.70 -10.69
CA ARG A 119 -8.30 -20.87 -10.57
C ARG A 119 -7.88 -22.01 -11.50
N ARG A 120 -7.53 -21.72 -12.76
CA ARG A 120 -7.06 -22.74 -13.73
C ARG A 120 -5.78 -23.43 -13.27
N THR A 121 -4.92 -22.71 -12.54
CA THR A 121 -3.67 -23.26 -11.99
C THR A 121 -3.87 -23.93 -10.62
N GLY A 122 -5.10 -23.96 -10.09
CA GLY A 122 -5.40 -24.53 -8.77
C GLY A 122 -4.84 -23.72 -7.60
N SER A 123 -4.45 -22.46 -7.83
CA SER A 123 -3.92 -21.59 -6.80
C SER A 123 -5.06 -21.02 -5.94
N ARG A 124 -4.88 -21.13 -4.62
CA ARG A 124 -5.70 -20.41 -3.63
C ARG A 124 -5.40 -18.90 -3.56
N TRP A 125 -4.26 -18.47 -4.09
CA TRP A 125 -3.84 -17.07 -4.06
C TRP A 125 -4.18 -16.39 -5.37
N LEU A 126 -4.67 -15.15 -5.30
CA LEU A 126 -4.94 -14.33 -6.49
C LEU A 126 -3.65 -13.99 -7.25
N PHE A 127 -2.52 -13.96 -6.54
CA PHE A 127 -1.18 -13.78 -7.09
C PHE A 127 -0.28 -14.92 -6.60
N PRO A 128 -0.22 -16.07 -7.30
CA PRO A 128 0.61 -17.19 -6.89
C PRO A 128 2.11 -16.92 -7.06
N SER A 129 2.91 -17.50 -6.17
CA SER A 129 4.33 -17.74 -6.42
C SER A 129 4.53 -18.83 -7.49
N SER A 130 5.75 -18.99 -8.02
CA SER A 130 6.04 -20.03 -9.04
C SER A 130 5.70 -21.46 -8.60
N GLN A 131 5.68 -21.72 -7.29
CA GLN A 131 5.33 -23.02 -6.71
C GLN A 131 3.82 -23.17 -6.42
N GLY A 132 3.00 -22.13 -6.67
CA GLY A 132 1.54 -22.14 -6.53
C GLY A 132 0.97 -22.24 -5.10
N ASN A 133 1.73 -22.82 -4.16
CA ASN A 133 1.28 -23.09 -2.79
C ASN A 133 1.34 -21.85 -1.85
N ARG A 134 2.03 -20.80 -2.25
CA ARG A 134 2.27 -19.58 -1.46
C ARG A 134 1.93 -18.34 -2.28
N PRO A 135 1.53 -17.23 -1.61
CA PRO A 135 1.33 -15.97 -2.30
C PRO A 135 2.66 -15.46 -2.84
N LEU A 136 2.60 -14.68 -3.92
CA LEU A 136 3.75 -13.94 -4.41
C LEU A 136 4.23 -13.00 -3.30
N SER A 137 5.56 -12.85 -3.13
CA SER A 137 6.06 -11.89 -2.15
C SER A 137 5.67 -10.47 -2.57
N GLY A 138 5.38 -9.61 -1.59
CA GLY A 138 5.02 -8.22 -1.87
C GLY A 138 6.14 -7.42 -2.56
N GLU A 139 7.39 -7.83 -2.37
CA GLU A 139 8.55 -7.29 -3.08
C GLU A 139 8.53 -7.68 -4.56
N ARG A 140 8.41 -8.98 -4.88
CA ARG A 140 8.31 -9.43 -6.27
C ARG A 140 7.10 -8.84 -6.99
N LEU A 141 5.98 -8.71 -6.29
CA LEU A 141 4.80 -8.08 -6.87
C LEU A 141 5.05 -6.58 -7.15
N ARG A 142 5.77 -5.89 -6.27
CA ARG A 142 6.21 -4.52 -6.48
C ARG A 142 7.14 -4.40 -7.68
N ASP A 143 8.14 -5.28 -7.79
CA ASP A 143 9.10 -5.27 -8.90
C ASP A 143 8.40 -5.49 -10.24
N ARG A 144 7.44 -6.43 -10.29
CA ARG A 144 6.62 -6.65 -11.49
C ARG A 144 5.77 -5.43 -11.83
N ALA A 145 5.14 -4.79 -10.84
CA ALA A 145 4.37 -3.56 -11.07
C ALA A 145 5.26 -2.39 -11.51
N ALA A 146 6.48 -2.29 -10.98
CA ALA A 146 7.44 -1.25 -11.37
C ALA A 146 7.84 -1.35 -12.85
N LYS A 147 7.96 -2.57 -13.39
CA LYS A 147 8.19 -2.79 -14.83
C LYS A 147 7.06 -2.27 -15.72
N LEU A 148 5.85 -2.09 -15.18
CA LEU A 148 4.70 -1.52 -15.90
C LEU A 148 4.62 0.02 -15.78
N GLY A 149 5.60 0.65 -15.12
CA GLY A 149 5.67 2.09 -14.89
C GLY A 149 5.29 2.53 -13.47
N LEU A 150 4.92 1.61 -12.57
CA LEU A 150 4.70 1.94 -11.14
C LEU A 150 6.02 2.01 -10.37
N THR A 151 6.93 2.87 -10.79
CA THR A 151 8.30 2.94 -10.25
C THR A 151 8.34 3.34 -8.77
N ASN A 152 7.39 4.18 -8.33
CA ASN A 152 7.25 4.57 -6.93
C ASN A 152 5.83 4.35 -6.39
N ALA A 153 5.57 3.11 -5.95
CA ALA A 153 4.29 2.70 -5.41
C ALA A 153 3.86 3.47 -4.14
N VAL A 154 4.79 4.04 -3.38
CA VAL A 154 4.48 4.85 -2.20
C VAL A 154 3.93 6.20 -2.60
N HIS A 155 4.55 6.85 -3.59
CA HIS A 155 4.09 8.13 -4.12
C HIS A 155 2.71 7.97 -4.77
N ALA A 156 2.55 6.94 -5.62
CA ALA A 156 1.27 6.60 -6.26
C ALA A 156 0.13 6.47 -5.24
N ARG A 157 0.42 5.76 -4.14
CA ARG A 157 -0.52 5.55 -3.06
C ARG A 157 -0.87 6.86 -2.34
N ASN A 158 0.12 7.68 -2.02
CA ASN A 158 -0.12 8.93 -1.32
C ASN A 158 -0.96 9.88 -2.18
N SER A 159 -0.70 9.95 -3.48
CA SER A 159 -1.50 10.74 -4.44
C SER A 159 -2.93 10.22 -4.51
N ALA A 160 -3.13 8.90 -4.65
CA ALA A 160 -4.46 8.31 -4.66
C ALA A 160 -5.25 8.61 -3.37
N LEU A 161 -4.59 8.55 -2.21
CA LEU A 161 -5.23 8.86 -0.93
C LEU A 161 -5.56 10.36 -0.80
N ALA A 162 -4.71 11.25 -1.29
CA ALA A 162 -4.99 12.69 -1.34
C ALA A 162 -6.21 12.98 -2.21
N ALA A 163 -6.23 12.46 -3.44
CA ALA A 163 -7.34 12.63 -4.37
C ALA A 163 -8.66 12.03 -3.87
N LEU A 164 -8.60 10.92 -3.12
CA LEU A 164 -9.79 10.34 -2.47
C LEU A 164 -10.28 11.19 -1.31
N ALA A 165 -9.37 11.83 -0.55
CA ALA A 165 -9.74 12.73 0.54
C ALA A 165 -10.40 14.02 0.02
N ASP A 166 -9.95 14.54 -1.12
CA ASP A 166 -10.52 15.73 -1.74
C ASP A 166 -11.95 15.52 -2.26
N GLN A 167 -12.34 14.26 -2.53
CA GLN A 167 -13.70 13.89 -2.94
C GLN A 167 -14.66 13.72 -1.74
N LEU A 168 -14.16 13.76 -0.51
CA LEU A 168 -14.97 13.61 0.70
C LEU A 168 -15.43 14.99 1.21
N PRO A 169 -16.71 15.15 1.59
CA PRO A 169 -17.15 16.36 2.27
C PRO A 169 -16.34 16.58 3.56
N PRO A 170 -15.97 17.82 3.92
CA PRO A 170 -15.08 18.12 5.05
C PRO A 170 -15.57 17.58 6.40
N SER A 171 -16.86 17.26 6.53
CA SER A 171 -17.48 16.67 7.72
C SER A 171 -17.15 15.19 7.95
N THR A 172 -16.56 14.49 6.97
CA THR A 172 -16.24 13.05 7.07
C THR A 172 -14.76 12.77 7.33
N ALA A 173 -13.90 13.78 7.31
CA ALA A 173 -12.48 13.67 7.66
C ALA A 173 -12.27 13.55 9.19
N ARG A 174 -13.05 12.69 9.85
CA ARG A 174 -12.77 12.30 11.24
C ARG A 174 -11.59 11.35 11.22
N ARG A 175 -10.43 11.81 11.70
CA ARG A 175 -9.25 10.98 11.97
C ARG A 175 -9.68 9.75 12.78
N PRO A 176 -9.62 8.51 12.23
CA PRO A 176 -9.95 7.35 13.03
C PRO A 176 -8.84 7.16 14.05
N ASP A 177 -9.20 7.35 15.31
CA ASP A 177 -8.40 6.92 16.43
C ASP A 177 -8.04 5.43 16.25
N ARG A 178 -6.77 5.08 16.47
CA ARG A 178 -6.29 3.70 16.50
C ARG A 178 -5.88 3.40 17.94
N PRO A 179 -6.04 2.15 18.44
CA PRO A 179 -6.08 0.91 17.67
C PRO A 179 -7.18 -0.09 18.10
N VAL A 180 -7.65 -0.92 17.15
CA VAL A 180 -8.22 -2.23 17.51
C VAL A 180 -7.53 -3.34 16.72
N GLY A 181 -6.97 -4.30 17.45
CA GLY A 181 -6.77 -5.68 17.00
C GLY A 181 -5.88 -5.91 15.78
N TRP A 182 -4.57 -5.70 15.92
CA TRP A 182 -3.61 -6.45 15.11
C TRP A 182 -3.59 -7.90 15.60
N CYS A 183 -4.54 -8.73 15.14
CA CYS A 183 -4.47 -10.17 15.32
C CYS A 183 -3.43 -10.75 14.36
N ARG A 184 -2.18 -10.82 14.81
CA ARG A 184 -1.17 -11.71 14.24
C ARG A 184 -1.63 -13.14 14.54
N ARG A 185 -2.37 -13.78 13.62
CA ARG A 185 -2.56 -15.23 13.69
C ARG A 185 -1.21 -15.89 13.38
N GLU A 186 -0.59 -16.37 14.44
CA GLU A 186 0.54 -17.27 14.41
C GLU A 186 0.21 -18.49 13.56
N VAL A 187 1.16 -18.85 12.70
CA VAL A 187 1.12 -20.09 11.92
C VAL A 187 1.42 -21.23 12.87
N VAL A 188 0.40 -22.03 13.17
CA VAL A 188 0.56 -23.37 13.74
C VAL A 188 1.33 -24.23 12.74
N GLN A 189 2.59 -24.53 13.04
CA GLN A 189 3.30 -25.64 12.43
C GLN A 189 3.00 -26.91 13.21
N GLY A 190 2.04 -27.67 12.69
CA GLY A 190 1.83 -29.05 13.09
C GLY A 190 2.94 -29.93 12.52
N HIS A 191 3.84 -30.40 13.39
CA HIS A 191 4.62 -31.60 13.13
C HIS A 191 3.93 -32.78 13.84
N ARG A 192 3.19 -33.58 13.06
CA ARG A 192 2.85 -34.97 13.41
C ARG A 192 3.74 -35.90 12.59
N ARG A 193 3.99 -37.05 13.23
CA ARG A 193 4.68 -38.29 12.80
C ARG A 193 6.15 -38.32 13.21
N ASP A 194 6.64 -39.33 13.92
CA ASP A 194 6.20 -40.73 13.97
C ASP A 194 6.31 -41.35 15.36
N ALA A 195 5.29 -42.15 15.69
CA ALA A 195 5.33 -43.14 16.75
C ALA A 195 5.83 -44.45 16.15
N ARG A 196 6.93 -45.02 16.66
CA ARG A 196 7.16 -46.46 16.61
C ARG A 196 7.95 -46.96 17.83
N HIS A 197 7.15 -47.55 18.72
CA HIS A 197 7.40 -48.81 19.41
C HIS A 197 8.41 -48.91 20.56
N LEU A 198 7.80 -49.00 21.76
CA LEU A 198 7.90 -50.12 22.70
C LEU A 198 9.30 -50.55 23.17
N ARG A 199 9.58 -50.32 24.46
CA ARG A 199 9.77 -51.42 25.44
C ARG A 199 9.77 -50.88 26.88
N ARG A 200 8.98 -51.55 27.73
CA ARG A 200 8.85 -51.35 29.20
C ARG A 200 10.09 -51.86 29.94
N PRO A 201 10.36 -51.37 31.17
CA PRO A 201 11.43 -51.87 32.03
C PRO A 201 10.94 -53.01 32.93
N PRO A 202 11.86 -53.78 33.55
CA PRO A 202 11.55 -54.48 34.79
C PRO A 202 12.36 -53.94 35.99
N ARG A 203 11.60 -53.76 37.08
CA ARG A 203 11.90 -53.79 38.53
C ARG A 203 13.20 -53.20 39.07
#